data_AF-A0A9N9X520-F1
#
_entry.id   AF-A0A9N9X520-F1
#
_cell.length_a   1.000
_cell.length_b   1.000
_cell.length_c   1.000
_cell.angle_alpha   90.00
_cell.angle_beta   90.00
_cell.angle_gamma   90.00
#
_symmetry.space_group_name_H-M   'P 1'
#
loop_
_entity.id
_entity.type
_entity.pdbx_description
1 polymer ?
#
loop_
_entity_poly.entity_id
_entity_poly.type
_entity_poly.pdbx_seq_one_letter_code
_entity_poly.pdbx_strand_id
1 'polypeptide(L)'
;MKMVESKKKLKKFKPAKRFRYLPGSIDIHTNSVDLKCYNSHRYRVFNARPHVDCCPLPLNPYNLINICKLKNDLSRSELIDKQNKELLKKINMINRKGGKVDTYNPIAYRRSNKWQSHEIEMKKLVMENKDLYKLFITSKSYYQSDIFNEQWQRTLKQMMHGCRFPVVIMNKMSVDNELLSQPSISEGLEKGNIVRPLCYMEFQVKDGETIGRIEIELYHDYVPVTVQNFLEICKGTTKGGLTYRACPVHRIIKGQYLETGDITKGTGKGGASIYGPTFREENHMLRHSKAGVLSMKRLPPTVNNSQFCITFTRIEQLDHKNVVFGKVVKGNATLFKIQNYGRAIGRPYVDIIISDCGEIK
;
A
#
# COMPACT_ATOMS: atom_id res chain seq x y z
N MET A 1 44.33 -36.06 8.11
CA MET A 1 43.61 -35.72 6.86
C MET A 1 44.07 -34.34 6.39
N LYS A 2 44.80 -34.28 5.27
CA LYS A 2 45.28 -33.02 4.67
C LYS A 2 44.07 -32.22 4.15
N MET A 3 43.83 -31.02 4.67
CA MET A 3 42.90 -30.06 4.07
C MET A 3 43.54 -29.51 2.79
N VAL A 4 42.97 -29.87 1.65
CA VAL A 4 43.40 -29.38 0.34
C VAL A 4 42.90 -27.94 0.20
N GLU A 5 43.79 -26.98 0.42
CA GLU A 5 43.59 -25.58 0.03
C GLU A 5 43.36 -25.50 -1.48
N SER A 6 42.09 -25.29 -1.87
CA SER A 6 41.77 -25.00 -3.27
C SER A 6 42.32 -23.63 -3.64
N LYS A 7 43.43 -23.59 -4.37
CA LYS A 7 43.96 -22.38 -5.02
C LYS A 7 42.86 -21.81 -5.92
N LYS A 8 42.18 -20.75 -5.47
CA LYS A 8 41.17 -20.02 -6.26
C LYS A 8 41.77 -19.62 -7.60
N LYS A 9 41.24 -20.17 -8.70
CA LYS A 9 41.65 -19.85 -10.07
C LYS A 9 41.62 -18.32 -10.26
N LEU A 10 42.78 -17.72 -10.52
CA LEU A 10 42.91 -16.30 -10.87
C LEU A 10 42.02 -15.99 -12.09
N LYS A 11 41.07 -15.08 -11.92
CA LYS A 11 40.19 -14.59 -12.96
C LYS A 11 41.01 -13.84 -14.02
N LYS A 12 41.30 -14.47 -15.17
CA LYS A 12 42.00 -13.81 -16.30
C LYS A 12 41.00 -13.03 -17.16
N PHE A 13 41.18 -11.72 -17.28
CA PHE A 13 40.38 -10.87 -18.17
C PHE A 13 40.74 -11.15 -19.64
N LYS A 14 39.74 -11.38 -20.48
CA LYS A 14 39.91 -11.60 -21.93
C LYS A 14 39.21 -10.49 -22.72
N PRO A 15 39.95 -9.50 -23.28
CA PRO A 15 39.34 -8.42 -24.04
C PRO A 15 38.81 -8.89 -25.40
N ALA A 16 37.86 -8.15 -25.95
CA ALA A 16 37.33 -8.41 -27.28
C ALA A 16 38.31 -7.94 -28.36
N LYS A 17 38.47 -8.75 -29.41
CA LYS A 17 39.32 -8.44 -30.58
C LYS A 17 38.54 -7.87 -31.78
N ARG A 18 37.21 -7.82 -31.69
CA ARG A 18 36.35 -7.36 -32.79
C ARG A 18 35.86 -5.94 -32.51
N PHE A 19 35.91 -5.11 -33.54
CA PHE A 19 35.41 -3.74 -33.54
C PHE A 19 33.88 -3.71 -33.50
N ARG A 20 33.33 -2.64 -32.90
CA ARG A 20 31.88 -2.47 -32.72
C ARG A 20 31.19 -2.07 -34.03
N TYR A 21 31.85 -1.26 -34.84
CA TYR A 21 31.30 -0.71 -36.06
C TYR A 21 31.61 -1.58 -37.27
N LEU A 22 30.73 -1.53 -38.28
CA LEU A 22 30.90 -2.25 -39.53
C LEU A 22 32.14 -1.74 -40.29
N PRO A 23 32.87 -2.60 -41.03
CA PRO A 23 34.02 -2.18 -41.82
C PRO A 23 33.67 -1.04 -42.77
N GLY A 24 34.41 0.07 -42.71
CA GLY A 24 34.21 1.25 -43.57
C GLY A 24 33.19 2.28 -43.08
N SER A 25 32.44 2.00 -42.01
CA SER A 25 31.43 2.95 -41.48
C SER A 25 32.04 4.12 -40.71
N ILE A 26 33.20 3.90 -40.08
CA ILE A 26 33.94 4.92 -39.33
C ILE A 26 35.44 4.66 -39.58
N ASP A 27 36.23 5.72 -39.54
CA ASP A 27 37.68 5.65 -39.66
C ASP A 27 38.31 4.61 -38.71
N ILE A 28 39.31 3.89 -39.19
CA ILE A 28 39.94 2.78 -38.48
C ILE A 28 40.58 3.26 -37.17
N HIS A 29 41.12 4.49 -37.15
CA HIS A 29 41.73 5.05 -35.95
C HIS A 29 40.71 5.25 -34.83
N THR A 30 39.59 5.89 -35.14
CA THR A 30 38.51 6.13 -34.16
C THR A 30 37.89 4.83 -33.65
N ASN A 31 37.74 3.82 -34.53
CA ASN A 31 37.24 2.50 -34.15
C ASN A 31 38.21 1.74 -33.23
N SER A 32 39.52 1.89 -33.48
CA SER A 32 40.57 1.35 -32.60
C SER A 32 40.59 2.03 -31.22
N VAL A 33 40.43 3.36 -31.18
CA VAL A 33 40.34 4.13 -29.94
C VAL A 33 39.10 3.72 -29.14
N ASP A 34 37.95 3.58 -29.79
CA ASP A 34 36.72 3.13 -29.14
C ASP A 34 36.88 1.71 -28.57
N LEU A 35 37.44 0.77 -29.35
CA LEU A 35 37.67 -0.59 -28.87
C LEU A 35 38.63 -0.63 -27.66
N LYS A 36 39.67 0.21 -27.67
CA LYS A 36 40.61 0.35 -26.55
C LYS A 36 39.93 0.94 -25.31
N CYS A 37 39.12 1.98 -25.48
CA CYS A 37 38.37 2.62 -24.40
C CYS A 37 37.36 1.65 -23.79
N TYR A 38 36.64 0.92 -24.64
CA TYR A 38 35.66 -0.09 -24.25
C TYR A 38 36.30 -1.24 -23.47
N ASN A 39 37.41 -1.80 -23.97
CA ASN A 39 38.13 -2.86 -23.26
C ASN A 39 38.70 -2.36 -21.91
N SER A 40 39.15 -1.11 -21.84
CA SER A 40 39.63 -0.49 -20.60
C SER A 40 38.50 -0.27 -19.57
N HIS A 41 37.33 0.16 -20.02
CA HIS A 41 36.14 0.25 -19.17
C HIS A 41 35.73 -1.13 -18.65
N ARG A 42 35.68 -2.14 -19.51
CA ARG A 42 35.37 -3.51 -19.09
C ARG A 42 36.37 -4.09 -18.12
N TYR A 43 37.66 -3.80 -18.29
CA TYR A 43 38.70 -4.17 -17.32
C TYR A 43 38.46 -3.51 -15.95
N ARG A 44 38.10 -2.22 -15.93
CA ARG A 44 37.73 -1.50 -14.71
C ARG A 44 36.51 -2.12 -14.03
N VAL A 45 35.45 -2.43 -14.77
CA VAL A 45 34.25 -3.11 -14.23
C VAL A 45 34.59 -4.50 -13.73
N PHE A 46 35.44 -5.24 -14.44
CA PHE A 46 35.86 -6.59 -14.06
C PHE A 46 36.69 -6.62 -12.77
N ASN A 47 37.52 -5.59 -12.55
CA ASN A 47 38.33 -5.43 -11.36
C ASN A 47 37.69 -4.55 -10.28
N ALA A 48 36.49 -4.00 -10.53
CA ALA A 48 35.80 -3.15 -9.59
C ALA A 48 35.47 -3.95 -8.34
N ARG A 49 36.00 -3.50 -7.20
CA ARG A 49 35.58 -4.03 -5.91
C ARG A 49 34.30 -3.31 -5.51
N PRO A 50 33.27 -4.02 -5.04
CA PRO A 50 32.07 -3.37 -4.51
C PRO A 50 32.49 -2.49 -3.33
N HIS A 51 32.33 -1.18 -3.49
CA HIS A 51 32.53 -0.17 -2.47
C HIS A 51 31.25 0.66 -2.43
N VAL A 52 30.59 0.70 -1.28
CA VAL A 52 29.38 1.50 -1.08
C VAL A 52 29.85 2.84 -0.54
N ASP A 53 29.85 3.86 -1.41
CA ASP A 53 30.19 5.22 -1.03
C ASP A 53 28.96 5.86 -0.39
N CYS A 54 28.96 5.90 0.95
CA CYS A 54 27.86 6.46 1.75
C CYS A 54 28.02 7.96 2.01
N CYS A 55 29.02 8.62 1.42
CA CYS A 55 29.25 10.05 1.64
C CYS A 55 28.26 10.87 0.80
N PRO A 56 27.41 11.72 1.40
CA PRO A 56 26.52 12.60 0.66
C PRO A 56 27.32 13.64 -0.14
N LEU A 57 26.81 13.99 -1.33
CA LEU A 57 27.39 15.05 -2.16
C LEU A 57 27.41 16.39 -1.40
N PRO A 58 28.49 17.18 -1.46
CA PRO A 58 28.57 18.48 -0.79
C PRO A 58 27.54 19.44 -1.39
N LEU A 59 26.63 19.92 -0.54
CA LEU A 59 25.57 20.85 -0.92
C LEU A 59 26.16 22.26 -1.08
N ASN A 60 25.99 22.90 -2.24
CA ASN A 60 26.38 24.30 -2.43
C ASN A 60 25.12 25.21 -2.37
N PRO A 61 24.86 25.89 -1.23
CA PRO A 61 23.59 26.58 -0.97
C PRO A 61 23.31 27.76 -1.91
N TYR A 62 24.33 28.32 -2.56
CA TYR A 62 24.18 29.42 -3.51
C TYR A 62 23.43 29.03 -4.79
N ASN A 63 23.40 27.74 -5.15
CA ASN A 63 22.68 27.24 -6.33
C ASN A 63 21.17 27.03 -6.09
N LEU A 64 20.71 27.07 -4.83
CA LEU A 64 19.32 26.82 -4.45
C LEU A 64 18.48 28.10 -4.34
N ILE A 65 19.12 29.27 -4.31
CA ILE A 65 18.44 30.53 -4.01
C ILE A 65 18.28 31.36 -5.29
N ASN A 66 17.04 31.52 -5.75
CA ASN A 66 16.71 32.41 -6.86
C ASN A 66 16.61 33.87 -6.37
N ILE A 67 17.66 34.66 -6.62
CA ILE A 67 17.81 36.05 -6.18
C ILE A 67 16.65 36.94 -6.67
N CYS A 68 16.12 36.71 -7.88
CA CYS A 68 15.01 37.50 -8.41
C CYS A 68 13.72 37.28 -7.61
N LYS A 69 13.48 36.04 -7.17
CA LYS A 69 12.31 35.72 -6.35
C LYS A 69 12.38 36.42 -4.99
N LEU A 70 13.55 36.41 -4.35
CA LEU A 70 13.77 37.12 -3.08
C LEU A 70 13.57 38.63 -3.19
N LYS A 71 14.04 39.26 -4.27
CA LYS A 71 13.83 40.69 -4.51
C LYS A 71 12.35 41.03 -4.66
N ASN A 72 11.59 40.21 -5.39
CA ASN A 72 10.16 40.40 -5.56
C ASN A 72 9.39 40.23 -4.23
N ASP A 73 9.77 39.24 -3.43
CA ASP A 73 9.17 39.02 -2.11
C ASP A 73 9.48 40.18 -1.16
N LEU A 74 10.68 40.74 -1.22
CA LEU A 74 11.08 41.93 -0.45
C LEU A 74 10.22 43.15 -0.84
N SER A 75 10.11 43.47 -2.14
CA SER A 75 9.30 44.60 -2.61
C SER A 75 7.82 44.44 -2.29
N ARG A 76 7.30 43.19 -2.34
CA ARG A 76 5.93 42.88 -1.92
C ARG A 76 5.72 43.12 -0.43
N SER A 77 6.69 42.74 0.40
CA SER A 77 6.64 42.97 1.85
C SER A 77 6.63 44.46 2.20
N GLU A 78 7.47 45.25 1.53
CA GLU A 78 7.51 46.72 1.71
C GLU A 78 6.18 47.38 1.33
N LEU A 79 5.54 46.92 0.25
CA LEU A 79 4.24 47.42 -0.18
C LEU A 79 3.15 47.13 0.87
N ILE A 80 3.12 45.90 1.39
CA ILE A 80 2.17 45.48 2.44
C ILE A 80 2.37 46.36 3.69
N ASP A 81 3.62 46.59 4.10
CA ASP A 81 3.91 47.44 5.26
C ASP A 81 3.46 48.90 5.06
N LYS A 82 3.61 49.44 3.85
CA LYS A 82 3.11 50.78 3.52
C LYS A 82 1.58 50.84 3.61
N GLN A 83 0.88 49.85 3.06
CA GLN A 83 -0.57 49.75 3.12
C GLN A 83 -1.07 49.60 4.57
N ASN A 84 -0.40 48.78 5.38
CA ASN A 84 -0.70 48.61 6.80
C ASN A 84 -0.51 49.91 7.59
N LYS A 85 0.57 50.66 7.31
CA LYS A 85 0.80 51.98 7.93
C LYS A 85 -0.31 52.98 7.56
N GLU A 86 -0.77 53.00 6.31
CA GLU A 86 -1.89 53.86 5.91
C GLU A 86 -3.21 53.47 6.59
N LEU A 87 -3.49 52.18 6.70
CA LEU A 87 -4.65 51.66 7.42
C LEU A 87 -4.62 52.12 8.89
N LEU A 88 -3.49 51.98 9.56
CA LEU A 88 -3.31 52.43 10.95
C LEU A 88 -3.49 53.93 11.10
N LYS A 89 -2.99 54.74 10.16
CA LYS A 89 -3.24 56.19 10.14
C LYS A 89 -4.73 56.50 10.01
N LYS A 90 -5.45 55.80 9.13
CA LYS A 90 -6.91 55.96 8.97
C LYS A 90 -7.66 55.57 10.24
N ILE A 91 -7.31 54.44 10.86
CA ILE A 91 -7.88 53.99 12.14
C ILE A 91 -7.63 55.04 13.25
N ASN A 92 -6.41 55.55 13.37
CA ASN A 92 -6.08 56.59 14.35
C ASN A 92 -6.84 57.89 14.10
N MET A 93 -7.03 58.27 12.84
CA MET A 93 -7.81 59.45 12.49
C MET A 93 -9.29 59.28 12.86
N ILE A 94 -9.87 58.11 12.61
CA ILE A 94 -11.25 57.77 13.02
C ILE A 94 -11.37 57.85 14.56
N ASN A 95 -10.44 57.24 15.28
CA ASN A 95 -10.42 57.23 16.74
C ASN A 95 -10.29 58.64 17.34
N ARG A 96 -9.45 59.50 16.75
CA ARG A 96 -9.23 60.88 17.24
C ARG A 96 -10.36 61.84 16.89
N LYS A 97 -10.93 61.72 15.69
CA LYS A 97 -12.02 62.59 15.25
C LYS A 97 -13.39 62.17 15.78
N GLY A 98 -13.45 61.03 16.50
CA GLY A 98 -14.68 60.56 17.14
C GLY A 98 -15.81 60.44 16.14
N GLY A 99 -15.61 59.68 15.05
CA GLY A 99 -16.70 59.37 14.14
C GLY A 99 -17.85 58.72 14.91
N LYS A 100 -19.08 59.15 14.63
CA LYS A 100 -20.32 58.66 15.23
C LYS A 100 -20.58 57.22 14.76
N VAL A 101 -19.81 56.26 15.25
CA VAL A 101 -19.94 54.85 14.91
C VAL A 101 -19.91 54.02 16.20
N ASP A 102 -21.01 53.29 16.40
CA ASP A 102 -21.43 52.49 17.57
C ASP A 102 -20.53 51.29 17.93
N THR A 103 -19.21 51.39 17.75
CA THR A 103 -18.30 50.26 17.96
C THR A 103 -17.13 50.59 18.87
N TYR A 104 -17.41 51.23 20.02
CA TYR A 104 -16.47 51.16 21.14
C TYR A 104 -16.51 49.76 21.75
N ASN A 105 -15.60 48.89 21.31
CA ASN A 105 -15.41 47.56 21.90
C ASN A 105 -14.21 47.56 22.85
N PRO A 106 -14.42 47.60 24.18
CA PRO A 106 -13.34 47.63 25.17
C PRO A 106 -12.50 46.34 25.23
N ILE A 107 -12.89 45.29 24.50
CA ILE A 107 -12.22 43.98 24.47
C ILE A 107 -11.19 43.89 23.33
N ALA A 108 -11.21 44.83 22.37
CA ALA A 108 -10.41 44.76 21.13
C ALA A 108 -8.88 44.69 21.35
N TYR A 109 -8.39 45.11 22.52
CA TYR A 109 -6.97 45.12 22.86
C TYR A 109 -6.52 43.93 23.73
N ARG A 110 -7.39 42.98 24.09
CA ARG A 110 -6.98 41.71 24.70
C ARG A 110 -6.52 40.71 23.63
N ARG A 111 -5.41 41.02 22.93
CA ARG A 111 -4.78 40.04 22.03
C ARG A 111 -3.84 39.15 22.85
N SER A 112 -4.32 38.00 23.31
CA SER A 112 -3.42 36.90 23.69
C SER A 112 -2.80 36.31 22.43
N ASN A 113 -1.52 35.91 22.51
CA ASN A 113 -0.86 35.19 21.42
C ASN A 113 -1.70 33.96 21.07
N LYS A 114 -1.88 33.65 19.78
CA LYS A 114 -2.69 32.50 19.30
C LYS A 114 -2.40 31.21 20.07
N TRP A 115 -1.13 31.03 20.44
CA TRP A 115 -0.64 29.90 21.21
C TRP A 115 -1.13 29.90 22.68
N GLN A 116 -1.15 31.06 23.33
CA GLN A 116 -1.70 31.20 24.69
C GLN A 116 -3.21 31.00 24.71
N SER A 117 -3.94 31.51 23.70
CA SER A 117 -5.38 31.25 23.55
C SER A 117 -5.66 29.75 23.39
N HIS A 118 -4.86 29.07 22.57
CA HIS A 118 -4.96 27.62 22.37
C HIS A 118 -4.64 26.84 23.65
N GLU A 119 -3.62 27.26 24.41
CA GLU A 119 -3.27 26.61 25.68
C GLU A 119 -4.38 26.77 26.73
N ILE A 120 -4.99 27.96 26.80
CA ILE A 120 -6.15 28.22 27.67
C ILE A 120 -7.34 27.35 27.26
N GLU A 121 -7.61 27.23 25.96
CA GLU A 121 -8.68 26.39 25.41
C GLU A 121 -8.44 24.90 25.70
N MET A 122 -7.19 24.41 25.53
CA MET A 122 -6.82 23.04 25.87
C MET A 122 -6.97 22.78 27.37
N LYS A 123 -6.57 23.71 28.24
CA LYS A 123 -6.76 23.59 29.69
C LYS A 123 -8.25 23.52 30.05
N LYS A 124 -9.09 24.30 29.37
CA LYS A 124 -10.54 24.28 29.56
C LYS A 124 -11.14 22.94 29.13
N LEU A 125 -10.79 22.44 27.95
CA LEU A 125 -11.22 21.12 27.47
C LEU A 125 -10.77 19.98 28.38
N VAL A 126 -9.55 20.04 28.91
CA VAL A 126 -9.05 19.05 29.88
C VAL A 126 -9.86 19.09 31.17
N MET A 127 -10.27 20.28 31.63
CA MET A 127 -11.10 20.44 32.83
C MET A 127 -12.52 19.89 32.59
N GLU A 128 -13.14 20.26 31.48
CA GLU A 128 -14.45 19.74 31.06
C GLU A 128 -14.44 18.21 30.92
N ASN A 129 -13.39 17.64 30.32
CA ASN A 129 -13.23 16.19 30.21
C ASN A 129 -13.07 15.50 31.57
N LYS A 130 -12.36 16.11 32.52
CA LYS A 130 -12.26 15.58 33.89
C LYS A 130 -13.61 15.60 34.60
N ASP A 131 -14.40 16.65 34.39
CA ASP A 131 -15.72 16.76 35.00
C ASP A 131 -16.72 15.80 34.35
N LEU A 132 -16.70 15.64 33.02
CA LEU A 132 -17.44 14.61 32.32
C LEU A 132 -17.04 13.20 32.78
N TYR A 133 -15.76 12.94 32.98
CA TYR A 133 -15.29 11.65 33.47
C TYR A 133 -15.80 11.35 34.89
N LYS A 134 -15.79 12.34 35.78
CA LYS A 134 -16.42 12.22 37.10
C LYS A 134 -17.93 11.99 36.98
N LEU A 135 -18.61 12.69 36.06
CA LEU A 135 -20.02 12.48 35.78
C LEU A 135 -20.28 11.06 35.30
N PHE A 136 -19.46 10.50 34.42
CA PHE A 136 -19.62 9.11 33.96
C PHE A 136 -19.41 8.08 35.07
N ILE A 137 -18.44 8.31 35.97
CA ILE A 137 -18.20 7.41 37.11
C ILE A 137 -19.34 7.49 38.13
N THR A 138 -19.83 8.71 38.39
CA THR A 138 -20.88 8.95 39.39
C THR A 138 -22.27 8.63 38.86
N SER A 139 -22.48 8.76 37.55
CA SER A 139 -23.74 8.43 36.90
C SER A 139 -23.98 6.93 36.98
N LYS A 140 -24.94 6.55 37.83
CA LYS A 140 -25.54 5.23 37.79
C LYS A 140 -26.79 5.31 36.91
N SER A 141 -27.05 4.24 36.15
CA SER A 141 -28.32 4.10 35.46
C SER A 141 -29.47 4.22 36.47
N TYR A 142 -30.49 5.02 36.14
CA TYR A 142 -31.73 5.09 36.92
C TYR A 142 -32.39 3.71 37.05
N TYR A 143 -32.20 2.87 36.04
CA TYR A 143 -32.69 1.50 35.99
C TYR A 143 -31.66 0.55 36.59
N GLN A 144 -32.08 -0.22 37.59
CA GLN A 144 -31.27 -1.29 38.18
C GLN A 144 -31.03 -2.38 37.14
N SER A 145 -29.76 -2.75 36.94
CA SER A 145 -29.34 -3.73 35.92
C SER A 145 -30.04 -5.08 36.06
N ASP A 146 -30.34 -5.48 37.29
CA ASP A 146 -31.04 -6.75 37.59
C ASP A 146 -32.46 -6.73 37.03
N ILE A 147 -33.20 -5.64 37.27
CA ILE A 147 -34.57 -5.45 36.78
C ILE A 147 -34.58 -5.41 35.26
N PHE A 148 -33.60 -4.73 34.65
CA PHE A 148 -33.50 -4.65 33.20
C PHE A 148 -33.18 -6.02 32.58
N ASN A 149 -32.30 -6.80 33.20
CA ASN A 149 -32.02 -8.17 32.78
C ASN A 149 -33.25 -9.06 32.91
N GLU A 150 -34.01 -8.97 34.00
CA GLU A 150 -35.28 -9.70 34.15
C GLU A 150 -36.30 -9.30 33.07
N GLN A 151 -36.45 -8.00 32.81
CA GLN A 151 -37.32 -7.49 31.75
C GLN A 151 -36.87 -8.00 30.38
N TRP A 152 -35.59 -7.92 30.07
CA TRP A 152 -35.00 -8.43 28.83
C TRP A 152 -35.26 -9.93 28.66
N GLN A 153 -35.06 -10.74 29.70
CA GLN A 153 -35.35 -12.17 29.69
C GLN A 153 -36.85 -12.45 29.48
N ARG A 154 -37.75 -11.63 30.05
CA ARG A 154 -39.20 -11.73 29.79
C ARG A 154 -39.53 -11.39 28.34
N THR A 155 -38.97 -10.31 27.80
CA THR A 155 -39.16 -9.91 26.40
C THR A 155 -38.62 -10.98 25.44
N LEU A 156 -37.46 -11.56 25.74
CA LEU A 156 -36.88 -12.67 25.01
C LEU A 156 -37.81 -13.88 24.99
N LYS A 157 -38.38 -14.28 26.13
CA LYS A 157 -39.38 -15.37 26.19
C LYS A 157 -40.63 -15.05 25.38
N GLN A 158 -41.14 -13.82 25.46
CA GLN A 158 -42.29 -13.40 24.64
C GLN A 158 -41.99 -13.46 23.14
N MET A 159 -40.79 -13.03 22.72
CA MET A 159 -40.34 -13.15 21.34
C MET A 159 -40.20 -14.61 20.91
N MET A 160 -39.70 -15.50 21.78
CA MET A 160 -39.63 -16.94 21.47
C MET A 160 -40.99 -17.54 21.14
N HIS A 161 -42.03 -17.16 21.89
CA HIS A 161 -43.37 -17.72 21.72
C HIS A 161 -44.20 -16.98 20.66
N GLY A 162 -43.91 -15.70 20.38
CA GLY A 162 -44.66 -14.89 19.41
C GLY A 162 -44.08 -14.91 18.00
N CYS A 163 -42.79 -15.17 17.82
CA CYS A 163 -42.17 -15.17 16.50
C CYS A 163 -42.41 -16.51 15.79
N ARG A 164 -42.73 -16.45 14.49
CA ARG A 164 -42.90 -17.63 13.63
C ARG A 164 -41.59 -18.43 13.44
N PHE A 165 -40.44 -17.76 13.57
CA PHE A 165 -39.09 -18.34 13.44
C PHE A 165 -38.15 -17.81 14.53
N PRO A 166 -38.32 -18.22 15.80
CA PRO A 166 -37.60 -17.64 16.94
C PRO A 166 -36.09 -17.93 16.92
N VAL A 167 -35.70 -19.05 16.29
CA VAL A 167 -34.29 -19.48 16.15
C VAL A 167 -33.44 -18.48 15.36
N VAL A 168 -34.01 -17.79 14.35
CA VAL A 168 -33.27 -16.87 13.48
C VAL A 168 -32.90 -15.57 14.22
N ILE A 169 -33.77 -15.10 15.12
CA ILE A 169 -33.57 -13.87 15.89
C ILE A 169 -32.62 -14.14 17.06
N MET A 170 -32.78 -15.29 17.72
CA MET A 170 -32.00 -15.65 18.91
C MET A 170 -30.56 -16.08 18.59
N ASN A 171 -30.33 -16.71 17.44
CA ASN A 171 -28.99 -17.09 16.98
C ASN A 171 -28.26 -15.98 16.23
N LYS A 172 -28.65 -14.71 16.41
CA LYS A 172 -27.88 -13.59 15.87
C LYS A 172 -26.61 -13.47 16.72
N MET A 173 -25.56 -14.18 16.31
CA MET A 173 -24.25 -14.08 16.92
C MET A 173 -23.83 -12.62 16.95
N SER A 174 -23.24 -12.17 18.06
CA SER A 174 -22.56 -10.87 18.11
C SER A 174 -21.62 -10.79 16.89
N VAL A 175 -21.59 -9.65 16.19
CA VAL A 175 -20.67 -9.43 15.06
C VAL A 175 -19.22 -9.67 15.51
N ASP A 176 -18.90 -9.36 16.77
CA ASP A 176 -17.60 -9.62 17.36
C ASP A 176 -17.37 -11.13 17.59
N ASN A 177 -18.41 -11.86 17.98
CA ASN A 177 -18.37 -13.32 18.07
C ASN A 177 -18.30 -13.99 16.69
N GLU A 178 -18.90 -13.43 15.64
CA GLU A 178 -18.74 -13.88 14.25
C GLU A 178 -17.31 -13.62 13.73
N LEU A 179 -16.70 -12.49 14.12
CA LEU A 179 -15.31 -12.19 13.80
C LEU A 179 -14.34 -13.14 14.52
N LEU A 180 -14.64 -13.46 15.78
CA LEU A 180 -13.89 -14.42 16.59
C LEU A 180 -14.11 -15.88 16.14
N SER A 181 -15.32 -16.24 15.71
CA SER A 181 -15.70 -17.60 15.31
C SER A 181 -15.41 -17.91 13.84
N GLN A 182 -15.02 -16.91 13.03
CA GLN A 182 -14.62 -17.16 11.65
C GLN A 182 -13.36 -18.03 11.66
N PRO A 183 -13.45 -19.31 11.23
CA PRO A 183 -12.28 -20.16 11.18
C PRO A 183 -11.25 -19.45 10.33
N SER A 184 -10.06 -19.28 10.88
CA SER A 184 -8.93 -19.02 10.01
C SER A 184 -8.92 -20.18 9.00
N ILE A 185 -8.70 -19.88 7.72
CA ILE A 185 -8.35 -20.91 6.72
C ILE A 185 -7.00 -21.59 7.10
N SER A 186 -6.51 -21.40 8.34
CA SER A 186 -5.40 -22.10 8.99
C SER A 186 -5.80 -23.01 10.16
N GLU A 187 -6.99 -22.91 10.75
CA GLU A 187 -7.36 -23.70 11.94
C GLU A 187 -8.34 -24.85 11.67
N GLY A 188 -9.06 -24.83 10.54
CA GLY A 188 -10.01 -25.89 10.17
C GLY A 188 -9.64 -26.70 8.94
N LEU A 189 -8.53 -26.36 8.28
CA LEU A 189 -7.96 -27.20 7.22
C LEU A 189 -6.97 -28.11 7.91
N GLU A 190 -7.27 -29.41 7.99
CA GLU A 190 -6.30 -30.39 8.45
C GLU A 190 -5.01 -30.15 7.70
N LYS A 191 -3.99 -29.64 8.41
CA LYS A 191 -2.61 -29.74 7.96
C LYS A 191 -2.29 -31.23 8.03
N GLY A 192 -2.75 -31.99 7.04
CA GLY A 192 -2.06 -33.23 6.72
C GLY A 192 -0.58 -32.93 6.47
N ASN A 193 0.23 -33.95 6.28
CA ASN A 193 1.66 -33.82 5.91
C ASN A 193 1.91 -33.19 4.52
N ILE A 194 1.01 -32.35 4.02
CA ILE A 194 1.06 -31.73 2.71
C ILE A 194 1.84 -30.42 2.81
N VAL A 195 2.99 -30.38 2.16
CA VAL A 195 3.83 -29.18 2.05
C VAL A 195 3.27 -28.31 0.92
N ARG A 196 2.77 -27.11 1.28
CA ARG A 196 2.26 -26.12 0.33
C ARG A 196 3.36 -25.16 -0.11
N PRO A 197 3.43 -24.81 -1.41
CA PRO A 197 4.43 -23.88 -1.90
C PRO A 197 4.18 -22.46 -1.37
N LEU A 198 5.27 -21.80 -1.00
CA LEU A 198 5.28 -20.42 -0.54
C LEU A 198 5.87 -19.52 -1.63
N CYS A 199 5.26 -18.35 -1.82
CA CYS A 199 5.73 -17.33 -2.75
C CYS A 199 5.90 -15.99 -2.03
N TYR A 200 6.67 -15.10 -2.62
CA TYR A 200 6.71 -13.71 -2.19
C TYR A 200 6.47 -12.74 -3.35
N MET A 201 5.95 -11.58 -3.00
CA MET A 201 5.80 -10.44 -3.90
C MET A 201 6.17 -9.16 -3.17
N GLU A 202 7.00 -8.34 -3.80
CA GLU A 202 7.43 -7.03 -3.30
C GLU A 202 6.77 -5.92 -4.10
N PHE A 203 6.06 -5.03 -3.41
CA PHE A 203 5.36 -3.91 -4.02
C PHE A 203 6.15 -2.62 -3.85
N GLN A 204 6.17 -1.82 -4.91
CA GLN A 204 6.86 -0.53 -4.97
C GLN A 204 6.05 0.48 -5.79
N VAL A 205 6.17 1.76 -5.46
CA VAL A 205 5.70 2.84 -6.34
C VAL A 205 6.64 2.95 -7.54
N LYS A 206 6.13 2.96 -8.78
CA LYS A 206 6.89 2.81 -10.04
C LYS A 206 8.20 3.62 -10.13
N ASP A 207 8.23 4.83 -9.56
CA ASP A 207 9.38 5.72 -9.51
C ASP A 207 9.67 6.23 -8.07
N GLY A 208 9.33 5.43 -7.06
CA GLY A 208 9.33 5.85 -5.66
C GLY A 208 9.68 4.74 -4.68
N GLU A 209 9.18 4.90 -3.46
CA GLU A 209 9.55 4.06 -2.33
C GLU A 209 8.99 2.63 -2.43
N THR A 210 9.73 1.68 -1.86
CA THR A 210 9.27 0.31 -1.64
C THR A 210 8.19 0.29 -0.56
N ILE A 211 7.00 -0.21 -0.89
CA ILE A 211 5.85 -0.28 0.03
C ILE A 211 6.03 -1.44 1.01
N GLY A 212 6.55 -2.57 0.51
CA GLY A 212 6.93 -3.74 1.31
C GLY A 212 6.67 -5.06 0.60
N ARG A 213 6.91 -6.16 1.34
CA ARG A 213 6.83 -7.53 0.87
C ARG A 213 5.63 -8.26 1.48
N ILE A 214 4.98 -9.11 0.69
CA ILE A 214 4.02 -10.09 1.15
C ILE A 214 4.55 -11.51 0.89
N GLU A 215 4.24 -12.43 1.81
CA GLU A 215 4.48 -13.87 1.66
C GLU A 215 3.13 -14.57 1.53
N ILE A 216 3.01 -15.46 0.56
CA ILE A 216 1.77 -16.09 0.13
C ILE A 216 1.93 -17.61 0.22
N GLU A 217 0.98 -18.28 0.87
CA GLU A 217 0.82 -19.74 0.83
C GLU A 217 -0.20 -20.10 -0.26
N LEU A 218 0.17 -21.04 -1.12
CA LEU A 218 -0.65 -21.48 -2.25
C LEU A 218 -1.25 -22.85 -2.00
N TYR A 219 -2.52 -23.03 -2.35
CA TYR A 219 -3.28 -24.25 -2.10
C TYR A 219 -3.20 -25.25 -3.26
N HIS A 220 -1.99 -25.76 -3.50
CA HIS A 220 -1.72 -26.73 -4.57
C HIS A 220 -2.57 -28.01 -4.42
N ASP A 221 -2.94 -28.37 -3.19
CA ASP A 221 -3.80 -29.50 -2.84
C ASP A 221 -5.24 -29.37 -3.35
N TYR A 222 -5.76 -28.14 -3.46
CA TYR A 222 -7.11 -27.90 -3.94
C TYR A 222 -7.16 -27.53 -5.40
N VAL A 223 -6.26 -26.66 -5.85
CA VAL A 223 -6.28 -26.06 -7.19
C VAL A 223 -4.90 -26.13 -7.85
N PRO A 224 -4.39 -27.35 -8.14
CA PRO A 224 -3.04 -27.57 -8.65
C PRO A 224 -2.77 -26.87 -9.98
N VAL A 225 -3.73 -26.84 -10.91
CA VAL A 225 -3.54 -26.19 -12.22
C VAL A 225 -3.42 -24.68 -12.05
N THR A 226 -4.27 -24.10 -11.20
CA THR A 226 -4.24 -22.66 -10.91
C THR A 226 -2.96 -22.26 -10.19
N VAL A 227 -2.54 -23.05 -9.20
CA VAL A 227 -1.32 -22.80 -8.42
C VAL A 227 -0.08 -22.95 -9.28
N GLN A 228 0.01 -23.97 -10.13
CA GLN A 228 1.13 -24.17 -11.04
C GLN A 228 1.27 -22.97 -12.00
N ASN A 229 0.16 -22.47 -12.55
CA ASN A 229 0.17 -21.28 -13.38
C ASN A 229 0.72 -20.05 -12.63
N PHE A 230 0.19 -19.78 -11.44
CA PHE A 230 0.64 -18.64 -10.64
C PHE A 230 2.11 -18.75 -10.24
N LEU A 231 2.54 -19.95 -9.80
CA LEU A 231 3.88 -20.23 -9.31
C LEU A 231 4.93 -20.08 -10.42
N GLU A 232 4.68 -20.60 -11.62
CA GLU A 232 5.58 -20.47 -12.77
C GLU A 232 5.73 -19.01 -13.24
N ILE A 233 4.64 -18.25 -13.28
CA ILE A 233 4.68 -16.81 -13.62
C ILE A 233 5.38 -16.03 -12.51
N CYS A 234 5.21 -16.42 -11.25
CA CYS A 234 5.93 -15.81 -10.12
C CYS A 234 7.44 -16.04 -10.21
N LYS A 235 7.90 -17.24 -10.60
CA LYS A 235 9.33 -17.54 -10.81
C LYS A 235 9.92 -16.83 -12.03
N GLY A 236 9.10 -16.52 -13.03
CA GLY A 236 9.55 -15.89 -14.28
C GLY A 236 10.38 -16.83 -15.17
N THR A 237 10.37 -18.13 -14.93
CA THR A 237 11.16 -19.14 -15.65
C THR A 237 10.44 -19.74 -16.86
N THR A 238 9.29 -19.19 -17.23
CA THR A 238 8.47 -19.71 -18.32
C THR A 238 9.13 -19.51 -19.69
N LYS A 239 8.91 -20.45 -20.63
CA LYS A 239 9.48 -20.40 -21.99
C LYS A 239 9.09 -19.15 -22.80
N GLY A 240 8.04 -18.44 -22.39
CA GLY A 240 7.56 -17.20 -23.02
C GLY A 240 7.97 -15.91 -22.29
N GLY A 241 8.81 -15.98 -21.25
CA GLY A 241 9.20 -14.79 -20.47
C GLY A 241 8.05 -14.17 -19.66
N LEU A 242 7.00 -14.93 -19.37
CA LEU A 242 5.87 -14.47 -18.56
C LEU A 242 6.34 -14.32 -17.10
N THR A 243 6.20 -13.12 -16.56
CA THR A 243 6.53 -12.82 -15.17
C THR A 243 5.58 -11.79 -14.56
N TYR A 244 5.33 -11.91 -13.25
CA TYR A 244 4.66 -10.86 -12.49
C TYR A 244 5.58 -9.69 -12.14
N ARG A 245 6.90 -9.83 -12.33
CA ARG A 245 7.86 -8.76 -12.12
C ARG A 245 7.58 -7.59 -13.06
N ALA A 246 7.64 -6.37 -12.51
CA ALA A 246 7.25 -5.11 -13.14
C ALA A 246 5.78 -5.01 -13.58
N CYS A 247 4.91 -5.96 -13.16
CA CYS A 247 3.48 -5.88 -13.46
C CYS A 247 2.80 -4.79 -12.60
N PRO A 248 2.01 -3.88 -13.19
CA PRO A 248 1.32 -2.84 -12.44
C PRO A 248 0.03 -3.35 -11.77
N VAL A 249 -0.23 -2.83 -10.57
CA VAL A 249 -1.51 -2.95 -9.89
C VAL A 249 -2.48 -1.97 -10.54
N HIS A 250 -3.27 -2.49 -11.48
CA HIS A 250 -4.10 -1.65 -12.35
C HIS A 250 -5.44 -1.24 -11.71
N ARG A 251 -5.85 -1.86 -10.60
CA ARG A 251 -7.09 -1.50 -9.88
C ARG A 251 -6.94 -1.71 -8.38
N ILE A 252 -7.34 -0.73 -7.58
CA ILE A 252 -7.40 -0.86 -6.12
C ILE A 252 -8.70 -0.24 -5.64
N ILE A 253 -9.61 -1.08 -5.15
CA ILE A 253 -10.88 -0.66 -4.54
C ILE A 253 -10.68 -0.62 -3.03
N LYS A 254 -10.68 0.58 -2.47
CA LYS A 254 -10.47 0.78 -1.03
C LYS A 254 -11.55 0.05 -0.23
N GLY A 255 -11.13 -0.84 0.67
CA GLY A 255 -12.04 -1.61 1.54
C GLY A 255 -12.60 -2.90 0.91
N GLN A 256 -12.21 -3.23 -0.33
CA GLN A 256 -12.62 -4.47 -0.97
C GLN A 256 -11.42 -5.32 -1.38
N TYR A 257 -10.76 -5.00 -2.49
CA TYR A 257 -9.65 -5.77 -3.04
C TYR A 257 -8.77 -4.93 -3.97
N LEU A 258 -7.58 -5.43 -4.26
CA LEU A 258 -6.73 -4.99 -5.37
C LEU A 258 -6.78 -6.02 -6.50
N GLU A 259 -6.67 -5.57 -7.74
CA GLU A 259 -6.48 -6.42 -8.92
C GLU A 259 -5.12 -6.14 -9.56
N THR A 260 -4.42 -7.21 -9.92
CA THR A 260 -3.12 -7.15 -10.59
C THR A 260 -2.94 -8.37 -11.50
N GLY A 261 -1.75 -8.55 -12.08
CA GLY A 261 -1.41 -9.70 -12.91
C GLY A 261 -1.79 -9.56 -14.39
N ASP A 262 -2.02 -8.34 -14.87
CA ASP A 262 -2.06 -8.09 -16.33
C ASP A 262 -0.63 -7.94 -16.85
N ILE A 263 0.00 -9.08 -17.12
CA ILE A 263 1.40 -9.17 -17.55
C ILE A 263 1.64 -8.77 -19.01
N THR A 264 0.58 -8.57 -19.81
CA THR A 264 0.73 -8.23 -21.24
C THR A 264 0.46 -6.77 -21.55
N LYS A 265 -0.62 -6.20 -20.99
CA LYS A 265 -1.04 -4.81 -21.29
C LYS A 265 -0.95 -3.89 -20.08
N GLY A 266 -0.90 -4.42 -18.85
CA GLY A 266 -0.87 -3.63 -17.61
C GLY A 266 -2.09 -2.73 -17.38
N THR A 267 -3.20 -2.96 -18.08
CA THR A 267 -4.41 -2.09 -18.02
C THR A 267 -5.64 -2.79 -17.46
N GLY A 268 -5.53 -4.09 -17.19
CA GLY A 268 -6.62 -4.98 -16.76
C GLY A 268 -7.37 -5.67 -17.90
N LYS A 269 -6.99 -5.41 -19.16
CA LYS A 269 -7.60 -6.02 -20.37
C LYS A 269 -6.73 -7.12 -21.00
N GLY A 270 -5.52 -7.33 -20.50
CA GLY A 270 -4.60 -8.34 -21.00
C GLY A 270 -4.50 -9.55 -20.08
N GLY A 271 -3.28 -10.08 -19.96
CA GLY A 271 -2.96 -11.32 -19.27
C GLY A 271 -2.82 -12.51 -20.23
N ALA A 272 -1.92 -13.42 -19.87
CA ALA A 272 -1.71 -14.73 -20.47
C ALA A 272 -1.45 -15.76 -19.37
N SER A 273 -1.67 -17.05 -19.64
CA SER A 273 -1.34 -18.15 -18.74
C SER A 273 -0.17 -18.96 -19.28
N ILE A 274 0.39 -19.84 -18.46
CA ILE A 274 1.43 -20.79 -18.93
C ILE A 274 0.89 -21.80 -19.93
N TYR A 275 -0.43 -21.99 -19.97
CA TYR A 275 -1.14 -22.95 -20.83
C TYR A 275 -1.59 -22.33 -22.17
N GLY A 276 -1.40 -21.01 -22.36
CA GLY A 276 -1.91 -20.27 -23.50
C GLY A 276 -2.60 -18.96 -23.09
N PRO A 277 -3.47 -18.37 -23.93
CA PRO A 277 -4.11 -17.09 -23.63
C PRO A 277 -4.99 -17.15 -22.37
N THR A 278 -5.73 -18.24 -22.19
CA THR A 278 -6.62 -18.49 -21.06
C THR A 278 -6.67 -19.98 -20.71
N PHE A 279 -7.14 -20.33 -19.51
CA PHE A 279 -7.40 -21.71 -19.08
C PHE A 279 -8.73 -21.81 -18.31
N ARG A 280 -9.25 -23.03 -18.17
CA ARG A 280 -10.56 -23.29 -17.55
C ARG A 280 -10.49 -23.12 -16.02
N GLU A 281 -11.59 -22.66 -15.42
CA GLU A 281 -11.78 -22.65 -13.96
C GLU A 281 -11.77 -24.06 -13.37
N GLU A 282 -11.18 -24.22 -12.18
CA GLU A 282 -10.89 -25.53 -11.57
C GLU A 282 -11.94 -25.94 -10.52
N ASN A 283 -11.94 -25.30 -9.34
CA ASN A 283 -12.97 -25.50 -8.32
C ASN A 283 -13.32 -24.21 -7.55
N HIS A 284 -14.43 -24.24 -6.82
CA HIS A 284 -14.89 -23.13 -5.97
C HIS A 284 -15.19 -23.58 -4.54
N MET A 285 -14.42 -24.56 -4.03
CA MET A 285 -14.58 -25.05 -2.67
C MET A 285 -14.17 -24.00 -1.63
N LEU A 286 -13.15 -23.21 -1.97
CA LEU A 286 -12.59 -22.16 -1.14
C LEU A 286 -13.35 -20.83 -1.32
N ARG A 287 -13.51 -20.08 -0.23
CA ARG A 287 -14.31 -18.83 -0.16
C ARG A 287 -13.46 -17.64 0.28
N HIS A 288 -13.92 -16.42 -0.03
CA HIS A 288 -13.28 -15.14 0.29
C HIS A 288 -13.65 -14.67 1.69
N SER A 289 -13.34 -15.50 2.69
CA SER A 289 -13.81 -15.30 4.06
C SER A 289 -13.06 -14.21 4.84
N LYS A 290 -11.82 -13.86 4.44
CA LYS A 290 -10.95 -12.92 5.18
C LYS A 290 -10.14 -12.02 4.26
N ALA A 291 -9.52 -11.00 4.84
CA ALA A 291 -8.48 -10.22 4.19
C ALA A 291 -7.25 -11.09 3.85
N GLY A 292 -6.57 -10.77 2.75
CA GLY A 292 -5.37 -11.47 2.30
C GLY A 292 -5.64 -12.77 1.56
N VAL A 293 -6.90 -13.07 1.19
CA VAL A 293 -7.21 -14.21 0.31
C VAL A 293 -6.89 -13.84 -1.14
N LEU A 294 -6.22 -14.75 -1.85
CA LEU A 294 -5.91 -14.63 -3.28
C LEU A 294 -6.92 -15.41 -4.12
N SER A 295 -7.45 -14.75 -5.15
CA SER A 295 -8.41 -15.33 -6.08
C SER A 295 -8.11 -14.95 -7.52
N MET A 296 -8.37 -15.85 -8.48
CA MET A 296 -8.28 -15.51 -9.89
C MET A 296 -9.34 -14.47 -10.28
N LYS A 297 -8.96 -13.53 -11.14
CA LYS A 297 -9.92 -12.60 -11.74
C LYS A 297 -10.61 -13.32 -12.91
N ARG A 298 -11.89 -13.62 -12.75
CA ARG A 298 -12.67 -14.26 -13.81
C ARG A 298 -12.86 -13.32 -15.00
N LEU A 299 -12.57 -13.82 -16.19
CA LEU A 299 -12.98 -13.19 -17.44
C LEU A 299 -14.23 -13.90 -17.99
N PRO A 300 -15.22 -13.17 -18.52
CA PRO A 300 -16.28 -13.78 -19.32
C PRO A 300 -15.71 -14.19 -20.70
N PRO A 301 -15.97 -15.39 -21.23
CA PRO A 301 -16.65 -16.58 -20.65
C PRO A 301 -15.78 -17.30 -19.62
N THR A 302 -16.35 -17.98 -18.60
CA THR A 302 -15.71 -18.63 -17.42
C THR A 302 -14.29 -19.22 -17.64
N VAL A 303 -13.31 -18.33 -17.73
CA VAL A 303 -11.90 -18.64 -17.96
C VAL A 303 -11.02 -17.73 -17.12
N ASN A 304 -9.85 -18.25 -16.81
CA ASN A 304 -8.81 -17.58 -16.05
C ASN A 304 -7.59 -17.30 -16.94
N ASN A 305 -6.76 -16.35 -16.53
CA ASN A 305 -5.48 -16.04 -17.17
C ASN A 305 -4.39 -15.80 -16.11
N SER A 306 -3.61 -14.73 -16.18
CA SER A 306 -2.66 -14.34 -15.13
C SER A 306 -3.21 -13.36 -14.11
N GLN A 307 -4.36 -12.73 -14.37
CA GLN A 307 -4.90 -11.70 -13.49
C GLN A 307 -5.48 -12.32 -12.21
N PHE A 308 -5.14 -11.71 -11.08
CA PHE A 308 -5.60 -12.15 -9.77
C PHE A 308 -5.94 -10.95 -8.89
N CYS A 309 -6.71 -11.23 -7.85
CA CYS A 309 -7.13 -10.26 -6.86
C CYS A 309 -6.61 -10.66 -5.48
N ILE A 310 -6.25 -9.66 -4.67
CA ILE A 310 -5.98 -9.84 -3.24
C ILE A 310 -7.02 -9.05 -2.47
N THR A 311 -7.73 -9.73 -1.59
CA THR A 311 -8.80 -9.15 -0.77
C THR A 311 -8.25 -8.35 0.41
N PHE A 312 -8.89 -7.23 0.76
CA PHE A 312 -8.63 -6.44 1.97
C PHE A 312 -9.65 -6.73 3.08
N THR A 313 -10.80 -7.29 2.72
CA THR A 313 -11.92 -7.63 3.61
C THR A 313 -12.60 -8.91 3.12
N ARG A 314 -13.53 -9.46 3.90
CA ARG A 314 -14.40 -10.57 3.48
C ARG A 314 -15.31 -10.12 2.34
N ILE A 315 -15.36 -10.89 1.25
CA ILE A 315 -16.18 -10.55 0.07
C ILE A 315 -16.95 -11.76 -0.44
N GLU A 316 -18.14 -11.95 0.13
CA GLU A 316 -19.05 -13.06 -0.24
C GLU A 316 -19.53 -12.98 -1.69
N GLN A 317 -19.54 -11.78 -2.28
CA GLN A 317 -20.01 -11.56 -3.65
C GLN A 317 -19.18 -12.26 -4.71
N LEU A 318 -17.92 -12.58 -4.39
CA LEU A 318 -16.97 -13.27 -5.26
C LEU A 318 -16.97 -14.80 -5.04
N ASP A 319 -17.63 -15.28 -3.97
CA ASP A 319 -17.75 -16.71 -3.69
C ASP A 319 -18.50 -17.41 -4.81
N HIS A 320 -18.09 -18.65 -5.10
CA HIS A 320 -18.60 -19.48 -6.20
C HIS A 320 -18.44 -18.89 -7.61
N LYS A 321 -17.80 -17.73 -7.75
CA LYS A 321 -17.53 -17.08 -9.04
C LYS A 321 -16.05 -17.07 -9.37
N ASN A 322 -15.22 -16.76 -8.38
CA ASN A 322 -13.77 -16.72 -8.56
C ASN A 322 -13.14 -17.96 -7.92
N VAL A 323 -12.08 -18.47 -8.53
CA VAL A 323 -11.28 -19.57 -7.98
C VAL A 323 -10.31 -18.99 -6.96
N VAL A 324 -10.43 -19.41 -5.70
CA VAL A 324 -9.50 -19.05 -4.62
C VAL A 324 -8.34 -20.05 -4.62
N PHE A 325 -7.11 -19.56 -4.57
CA PHE A 325 -5.92 -20.41 -4.73
C PHE A 325 -4.79 -20.16 -3.73
N GLY A 326 -4.92 -19.19 -2.83
CA GLY A 326 -3.92 -18.94 -1.80
C GLY A 326 -4.33 -17.91 -0.76
N LYS A 327 -3.45 -17.68 0.20
CA LYS A 327 -3.58 -16.61 1.22
C LYS A 327 -2.25 -15.95 1.50
N VAL A 328 -2.29 -14.71 1.98
CA VAL A 328 -1.14 -14.01 2.55
C VAL A 328 -0.90 -14.51 3.98
N VAL A 329 0.31 -15.00 4.24
CA VAL A 329 0.76 -15.50 5.54
C VAL A 329 1.52 -14.42 6.30
N LYS A 330 2.33 -13.63 5.61
CA LYS A 330 3.05 -12.48 6.18
C LYS A 330 2.93 -11.26 5.28
N GLY A 331 2.98 -10.06 5.88
CA GLY A 331 2.93 -8.80 5.14
C GLY A 331 1.53 -8.17 5.06
N ASN A 332 0.60 -8.51 5.96
CA ASN A 332 -0.72 -7.87 6.02
C ASN A 332 -0.62 -6.34 6.17
N ALA A 333 0.37 -5.84 6.92
CA ALA A 333 0.62 -4.41 7.03
C ALA A 333 0.91 -3.75 5.66
N THR A 334 1.61 -4.45 4.77
CA THR A 334 1.87 -3.99 3.39
C THR A 334 0.58 -3.95 2.58
N LEU A 335 -0.32 -4.94 2.72
CA LEU A 335 -1.63 -4.90 2.07
C LEU A 335 -2.44 -3.67 2.49
N PHE A 336 -2.51 -3.39 3.79
CA PHE A 336 -3.23 -2.21 4.29
C PHE A 336 -2.59 -0.89 3.85
N LYS A 337 -1.26 -0.84 3.70
CA LYS A 337 -0.58 0.30 3.06
C LYS A 337 -1.00 0.46 1.59
N ILE A 338 -1.00 -0.63 0.82
CA ILE A 338 -1.42 -0.61 -0.59
C ILE A 338 -2.88 -0.15 -0.73
N GLN A 339 -3.76 -0.60 0.17
CA GLN A 339 -5.17 -0.19 0.21
C GLN A 339 -5.36 1.32 0.30
N ASN A 340 -4.48 2.05 1.00
CA ASN A 340 -4.58 3.50 1.16
C ASN A 340 -4.34 4.27 -0.15
N TYR A 341 -3.68 3.66 -1.14
CA TYR A 341 -3.52 4.22 -2.48
C TYR A 341 -4.73 3.95 -3.38
N GLY A 342 -5.73 3.21 -2.91
CA GLY A 342 -6.94 2.86 -3.64
C GLY A 342 -8.02 3.93 -3.66
N ARG A 343 -8.90 3.83 -4.65
CA ARG A 343 -10.08 4.69 -4.83
C ARG A 343 -11.36 3.91 -4.55
N ALA A 344 -12.50 4.59 -4.53
CA ALA A 344 -13.81 3.92 -4.48
C ALA A 344 -14.01 3.01 -5.70
N ILE A 345 -13.58 3.47 -6.88
CA ILE A 345 -13.62 2.71 -8.13
C ILE A 345 -12.41 3.10 -8.99
N GLY A 346 -11.78 2.12 -9.63
CA GLY A 346 -10.82 2.35 -10.72
C GLY A 346 -9.34 2.22 -10.35
N ARG A 347 -8.51 2.99 -11.07
CA ARG A 347 -7.05 2.99 -10.94
C ARG A 347 -6.60 3.66 -9.64
N PRO A 348 -5.49 3.21 -9.04
CA PRO A 348 -4.94 3.83 -7.83
C PRO A 348 -4.50 5.28 -8.05
N TYR A 349 -4.29 6.03 -6.96
CA TYR A 349 -3.77 7.40 -7.02
C TYR A 349 -2.33 7.48 -7.54
N VAL A 350 -1.56 6.41 -7.30
CA VAL A 350 -0.15 6.30 -7.61
C VAL A 350 0.06 4.97 -8.32
N ASP A 351 0.93 4.94 -9.32
CA ASP A 351 1.28 3.72 -10.04
C ASP A 351 2.10 2.79 -9.13
N ILE A 352 1.49 1.68 -8.71
CA ILE A 352 2.12 0.63 -7.93
C ILE A 352 2.49 -0.51 -8.85
N ILE A 353 3.70 -1.03 -8.73
CA ILE A 353 4.21 -2.18 -9.48
C ILE A 353 4.70 -3.27 -8.53
N ILE A 354 4.71 -4.50 -9.03
CA ILE A 354 5.41 -5.62 -8.37
C ILE A 354 6.89 -5.51 -8.77
N SER A 355 7.73 -5.06 -7.83
CA SER A 355 9.17 -4.86 -8.05
C SER A 355 9.94 -6.16 -8.23
N ASP A 356 9.65 -7.15 -7.38
CA ASP A 356 10.21 -8.49 -7.42
C ASP A 356 9.19 -9.52 -6.95
N CYS A 357 9.32 -10.76 -7.44
CA CYS A 357 8.48 -11.87 -7.05
C CYS A 357 9.23 -13.19 -7.24
N GLY A 358 8.91 -14.20 -6.43
CA GLY A 358 9.54 -15.50 -6.53
C GLY A 358 8.94 -16.53 -5.60
N GLU A 359 9.47 -17.75 -5.69
CA GLU A 359 9.17 -18.86 -4.77
C GLU A 359 10.11 -18.80 -3.56
N ILE A 360 9.55 -19.05 -2.37
CA ILE A 360 10.30 -19.25 -1.13
C ILE A 360 10.51 -20.75 -0.97
N LYS A 361 11.76 -21.19 -0.97
CA LYS A 361 12.14 -22.59 -0.78
C LYS A 361 12.42 -22.92 0.68
#